data_AF-A0A7K1CUZ6-F1
#
_entry.id   AF-A0A7K1CUZ6-F1
#
_cell.length_a   1.000
_cell.length_b   1.000
_cell.length_c   1.000
_cell.angle_alpha   90.00
_cell.angle_beta   90.00
_cell.angle_gamma   90.00
#
_symmetry.space_group_name_H-M   'P 1'
#
loop_
_entity.id
_entity.type
_entity.pdbx_description
1 polymer ?
#
loop_
_entity_poly.entity_id
_entity_poly.type
_entity_poly.pdbx_seq_one_letter_code
_entity_poly.pdbx_strand_id
1 'polypeptide(L)'
;MKRREALTVLAGSIVALLPISTANANQKRRTIYCMQNGKVRKVTGVNPSCPVGWNRTSTKNGKAALRAQRQAEQNSGSGNSASPNTPNIPNNWVKLTTLAALPATTATKIASENIWLIKNGDEVTGFSGRCTHQGISVVARGAGFYCPGHGATYDKNGQNPTNPATRPLERARIEVANGDVYLVK
;
A
#
# COMPACT_ATOMS: atom_id res chain seq x y z
N MET A 1 27.38 46.39 73.30
CA MET A 1 28.02 45.63 74.40
C MET A 1 29.11 44.75 73.81
N LYS A 2 30.37 44.99 74.21
CA LYS A 2 31.56 44.19 73.88
C LYS A 2 31.51 42.84 74.62
N ARG A 3 31.98 41.77 73.97
CA ARG A 3 32.75 40.62 74.52
C ARG A 3 33.05 39.65 73.35
N ARG A 4 34.33 39.48 72.96
CA ARG A 4 35.32 38.48 73.46
C ARG A 4 35.06 37.08 72.84
N GLU A 5 35.97 36.26 72.31
CA GLU A 5 37.44 36.16 72.14
C GLU A 5 37.72 35.20 70.94
N ALA A 6 38.79 35.39 70.15
CA ALA A 6 40.04 34.60 70.09
C ALA A 6 40.00 33.20 69.41
N LEU A 7 40.97 33.02 68.48
CA LEU A 7 41.84 31.84 68.24
C LEU A 7 41.15 30.49 67.89
N THR A 8 41.61 29.61 67.01
CA THR A 8 42.79 29.48 66.13
C THR A 8 42.74 28.08 65.48
N VAL A 9 43.40 27.92 64.32
CA VAL A 9 43.94 26.68 63.70
C VAL A 9 42.99 25.75 62.91
N LEU A 10 43.16 25.86 61.59
CA LEU A 10 43.60 24.84 60.61
C LEU A 10 42.96 23.44 60.61
N ALA A 11 42.41 23.09 59.44
CA ALA A 11 42.68 21.90 58.62
C ALA A 11 41.53 21.82 57.59
N GLY A 12 41.69 21.56 56.31
CA GLY A 12 42.73 20.87 55.57
C GLY A 12 42.00 20.29 54.35
N SER A 13 42.37 20.74 53.15
CA SER A 13 41.81 20.32 51.87
C SER A 13 41.89 18.82 51.66
N ILE A 14 40.78 18.18 51.26
CA ILE A 14 40.82 17.03 50.33
C ILE A 14 39.59 17.13 49.41
N VAL A 15 39.76 17.78 48.25
CA VAL A 15 38.82 17.64 47.14
C VAL A 15 39.09 16.26 46.54
N ALA A 16 38.19 15.32 46.78
CA ALA A 16 38.19 14.01 46.13
C ALA A 16 37.94 14.20 44.63
N LEU A 17 39.02 14.19 43.85
CA LEU A 17 38.96 14.07 42.39
C LEU A 17 38.39 12.69 42.06
N LEU A 18 37.12 12.67 41.66
CA LEU A 18 36.51 11.52 41.01
C LEU A 18 37.35 11.16 39.77
N PRO A 19 37.66 9.88 39.53
CA PRO A 19 38.39 9.48 38.34
C PRO A 19 37.58 9.85 37.09
N ILE A 20 38.10 10.78 36.30
CA ILE A 20 37.68 11.02 34.94
C ILE A 20 37.86 9.69 34.21
N SER A 21 36.77 9.08 33.76
CA SER A 21 36.79 7.89 32.90
C SER A 21 37.74 8.15 31.74
N THR A 22 38.94 7.59 31.82
CA THR A 22 39.90 7.59 30.73
C THR A 22 39.28 6.74 29.63
N ALA A 23 38.87 7.40 28.54
CA ALA A 23 38.45 6.73 27.33
C ALA A 23 39.57 5.77 26.90
N ASN A 24 39.27 4.48 26.99
CA ASN A 24 40.20 3.40 26.69
C ASN A 24 40.70 3.55 25.24
N ALA A 25 42.00 3.79 25.07
CA ALA A 25 42.65 4.12 23.79
C ALA A 25 42.65 2.99 22.74
N ASN A 26 41.97 1.86 23.00
CA ASN A 26 41.88 0.71 22.09
C ASN A 26 40.47 0.53 21.46
N GLN A 27 39.62 1.55 21.50
CA GLN A 27 38.29 1.47 20.92
C GLN A 27 38.31 1.62 19.39
N LYS A 28 38.21 0.50 18.67
CA LYS A 28 38.15 0.46 17.20
C LYS A 28 36.95 1.26 16.67
N ARG A 29 37.22 2.38 15.98
CA ARG A 29 36.19 3.14 15.27
C ARG A 29 35.67 2.34 14.08
N ARG A 30 34.35 2.29 13.93
CA ARG A 30 33.65 1.67 12.81
C ARG A 30 32.89 2.74 12.04
N THR A 31 32.63 2.48 10.77
CA THR A 31 31.80 3.33 9.91
C THR A 31 30.52 2.60 9.57
N ILE A 32 29.38 3.27 9.75
CA ILE A 32 28.08 2.85 9.24
C ILE A 32 27.54 3.86 8.23
N TYR A 33 26.55 3.42 7.46
CA TYR A 33 25.82 4.26 6.51
C TYR A 33 24.37 4.34 6.95
N CYS A 34 23.83 5.54 6.90
CA CYS A 34 22.47 5.84 7.31
C CYS A 34 21.73 6.46 6.12
N MET A 35 20.46 6.11 5.95
CA MET A 35 19.63 6.60 4.84
C MET A 35 18.31 7.18 5.34
N GLN A 36 17.89 8.30 4.72
CA GLN A 36 16.58 8.92 4.87
C GLN A 36 16.21 9.65 3.57
N ASN A 37 15.01 9.44 3.04
CA ASN A 37 14.47 10.14 1.87
C ASN A 37 15.43 10.20 0.66
N GLY A 38 16.02 9.05 0.30
CA GLY A 38 16.96 8.93 -0.83
C GLY A 38 18.36 9.54 -0.59
N LYS A 39 18.62 10.13 0.58
CA LYS A 39 19.93 10.68 0.95
C LYS A 39 20.70 9.68 1.81
N VAL A 40 22.01 9.54 1.56
CA VAL A 40 22.90 8.65 2.32
C VAL A 40 23.94 9.48 3.07
N ARG A 41 24.15 9.15 4.36
CA ARG A 41 25.16 9.78 5.22
C ARG A 41 26.07 8.72 5.85
N LYS A 42 27.38 9.00 5.86
CA LYS A 42 28.42 8.20 6.53
C LYS A 42 28.56 8.65 7.99
N VAL A 43 28.47 7.74 8.95
CA VAL A 43 28.67 8.01 10.38
C VAL A 43 29.82 7.15 10.89
N THR A 44 30.83 7.76 11.50
CA THR A 44 32.03 7.05 12.00
C THR A 44 32.25 7.34 13.47
N GLY A 45 32.44 6.29 14.28
CA GLY A 45 32.62 6.42 15.72
C GLY A 45 32.97 5.09 16.38
N VAL A 46 33.16 5.10 17.69
CA VAL A 46 33.45 3.89 18.49
C VAL A 46 32.22 2.97 18.59
N ASN A 47 31.02 3.54 18.56
CA ASN A 47 29.75 2.82 18.46
C ASN A 47 28.74 3.68 17.66
N PRO A 48 28.86 3.75 16.33
CA PRO A 48 28.07 4.68 15.56
C PRO A 48 26.63 4.16 15.40
N SER A 49 25.66 5.05 15.63
CA SER A 49 24.23 4.84 15.39
C SER A 49 23.70 5.88 14.39
N CYS A 50 22.58 5.54 13.74
CA CYS A 50 21.93 6.49 12.86
C CYS A 50 21.12 7.50 13.67
N PRO A 51 21.12 8.80 13.29
CA PRO A 51 20.28 9.79 13.95
C PRO A 51 18.79 9.49 13.80
N VAL A 52 17.98 10.10 14.65
CA VAL A 52 16.52 9.92 14.65
C VAL A 52 15.95 10.18 13.25
N GLY A 53 15.15 9.24 12.76
CA GLY A 53 14.57 9.27 11.41
C GLY A 53 15.46 8.70 10.30
N TRP A 54 16.67 8.22 10.62
CA TRP A 54 17.57 7.57 9.66
C TRP A 54 17.72 6.08 9.94
N ASN A 55 17.64 5.25 8.90
CA ASN A 55 17.81 3.80 9.01
C ASN A 55 19.22 3.36 8.60
N ARG A 56 19.77 2.33 9.27
CA ARG A 56 21.07 1.76 8.91
C ARG A 56 20.96 1.02 7.56
N THR A 57 21.87 1.30 6.65
CA THR A 57 21.95 0.62 5.35
C THR A 57 23.31 -0.09 5.19
N SER A 58 23.30 -1.22 4.48
CA SER A 58 24.50 -2.01 4.17
C SER A 58 25.33 -1.41 3.03
N THR A 59 24.79 -0.45 2.28
CA THR A 59 25.41 -0.01 1.03
C THR A 59 26.46 1.07 1.25
N LYS A 60 27.73 0.66 1.24
CA LYS A 60 28.91 1.55 1.09
C LYS A 60 28.92 2.35 -0.22
N ASN A 61 28.13 1.95 -1.22
CA ASN A 61 28.10 2.55 -2.56
C ASN A 61 26.69 2.99 -2.95
N GLY A 62 26.30 4.20 -2.50
CA GLY A 62 24.98 4.80 -2.70
C GLY A 62 24.56 5.13 -4.13
N LYS A 63 25.21 4.62 -5.18
CA LYS A 63 24.77 4.79 -6.58
C LYS A 63 24.03 3.57 -7.15
N ALA A 64 24.34 2.36 -6.66
CA ALA A 64 23.68 1.13 -7.11
C ALA A 64 22.29 0.95 -6.49
N ALA A 65 22.09 1.36 -5.23
CA ALA A 65 20.77 1.31 -4.59
C ALA A 65 19.79 2.35 -5.14
N LEU A 66 20.28 3.55 -5.54
CA LEU A 66 19.48 4.55 -6.26
C LEU A 66 19.10 4.09 -7.68
N ARG A 67 19.95 3.29 -8.35
CA ARG A 67 19.56 2.60 -9.60
C ARG A 67 18.61 1.43 -9.35
N ALA A 68 18.80 0.62 -8.32
CA ALA A 68 17.92 -0.50 -8.00
C ALA A 68 16.53 -0.06 -7.51
N GLN A 69 16.45 1.05 -6.75
CA GLN A 69 15.18 1.64 -6.31
C GLN A 69 14.50 2.42 -7.44
N ARG A 70 15.26 3.16 -8.27
CA ARG A 70 14.71 3.77 -9.49
C ARG A 70 14.31 2.70 -10.52
N GLN A 71 14.98 1.56 -10.60
CA GLN A 71 14.56 0.42 -11.42
C GLN A 71 13.36 -0.30 -10.82
N ALA A 72 13.18 -0.32 -9.51
CA ALA A 72 11.95 -0.80 -8.88
C ALA A 72 10.75 0.14 -9.12
N GLU A 73 10.96 1.45 -9.20
CA GLU A 73 9.92 2.43 -9.55
C GLU A 73 9.68 2.56 -11.07
N GLN A 74 10.73 2.44 -11.91
CA GLN A 74 10.64 2.49 -13.38
C GLN A 74 10.21 1.16 -14.02
N ASN A 75 10.31 0.02 -13.33
CA ASN A 75 9.70 -1.24 -13.78
C ASN A 75 8.18 -1.31 -13.54
N SER A 76 7.58 -0.25 -13.00
CA SER A 76 6.12 -0.03 -13.04
C SER A 76 5.69 0.80 -14.26
N GLY A 77 6.62 1.16 -15.15
CA GLY A 77 6.36 1.96 -16.34
C GLY A 77 7.26 1.60 -17.52
N SER A 78 6.76 0.67 -18.36
CA SER A 78 7.21 0.39 -19.74
C SER A 78 8.60 -0.25 -19.91
N GLY A 79 8.62 -1.54 -20.25
CA GLY A 79 9.81 -2.24 -20.72
C GLY A 79 9.47 -3.65 -21.20
N ASN A 80 9.29 -3.80 -22.52
CA ASN A 80 9.22 -5.10 -23.19
C ASN A 80 10.44 -5.95 -22.83
N SER A 81 10.23 -6.97 -22.01
CA SER A 81 11.07 -8.15 -21.93
C SER A 81 10.13 -9.30 -21.57
N ALA A 82 9.77 -10.05 -22.60
CA ALA A 82 8.91 -11.22 -22.51
C ALA A 82 9.54 -12.23 -21.53
N SER A 83 9.10 -12.18 -20.28
CA SER A 83 8.92 -13.39 -19.48
C SER A 83 7.76 -14.16 -20.13
N PRO A 84 7.92 -15.44 -20.53
CA PRO A 84 6.88 -16.15 -21.27
C PRO A 84 5.55 -16.30 -20.52
N ASN A 85 5.49 -16.00 -19.21
CA ASN A 85 4.33 -16.29 -18.36
C ASN A 85 3.90 -15.14 -17.43
N THR A 86 4.23 -13.88 -17.71
CA THR A 86 3.64 -12.75 -16.97
C THR A 86 2.60 -12.06 -17.84
N PRO A 87 1.29 -12.19 -17.55
CA PRO A 87 0.29 -11.47 -18.33
C PRO A 87 0.50 -9.97 -18.26
N ASN A 88 0.59 -9.40 -19.44
CA ASN A 88 0.60 -7.98 -19.66
C ASN A 88 -0.78 -7.43 -19.32
N ILE A 89 -0.95 -6.91 -18.10
CA ILE A 89 -2.16 -6.21 -17.68
C ILE A 89 -1.99 -4.72 -18.04
N PRO A 90 -2.83 -4.17 -18.93
CA PRO A 90 -2.82 -2.74 -19.23
C PRO A 90 -3.07 -1.87 -17.99
N ASN A 91 -2.46 -0.69 -17.95
CA ASN A 91 -2.57 0.24 -16.81
C ASN A 91 -3.96 0.84 -16.61
N ASN A 92 -4.85 0.77 -17.60
CA ASN A 92 -6.25 1.21 -17.53
C ASN A 92 -7.18 0.13 -16.95
N TRP A 93 -6.66 -1.03 -16.56
CA TRP A 93 -7.45 -2.09 -15.94
C TRP A 93 -7.46 -1.94 -14.42
N VAL A 94 -8.65 -2.03 -13.84
CA VAL A 94 -8.84 -1.97 -12.38
C VAL A 94 -9.10 -3.38 -11.87
N LYS A 95 -8.21 -3.90 -11.02
CA LYS A 95 -8.43 -5.20 -10.37
C LYS A 95 -9.63 -5.13 -9.42
N LEU A 96 -10.58 -6.05 -9.58
CA LEU A 96 -11.81 -6.10 -8.78
C LEU A 96 -11.73 -7.16 -7.68
N THR A 97 -11.37 -8.39 -8.05
CA THR A 97 -11.35 -9.57 -7.18
C THR A 97 -10.57 -10.71 -7.85
N THR A 98 -10.49 -11.87 -7.20
CA THR A 98 -9.99 -13.11 -7.79
C THR A 98 -11.14 -13.93 -8.39
N LEU A 99 -10.89 -14.65 -9.49
CA LEU A 99 -11.85 -15.56 -10.11
C LEU A 99 -12.31 -16.67 -9.15
N ALA A 100 -11.42 -17.10 -8.26
CA ALA A 100 -11.70 -18.11 -7.25
C ALA A 100 -12.65 -17.61 -6.14
N ALA A 101 -12.64 -16.30 -5.84
CA ALA A 101 -13.51 -15.71 -4.85
C ALA A 101 -14.96 -15.52 -5.34
N LEU A 102 -15.21 -15.59 -6.66
CA LEU A 102 -16.56 -15.43 -7.20
C LEU A 102 -17.34 -16.75 -7.14
N PRO A 103 -18.54 -16.77 -6.53
CA PRO A 103 -19.41 -17.93 -6.55
C PRO A 103 -19.94 -18.20 -7.98
N ALA A 104 -20.03 -19.48 -8.35
CA ALA A 104 -20.53 -19.88 -9.66
C ALA A 104 -22.02 -19.52 -9.81
N THR A 105 -22.40 -18.93 -10.95
CA THR A 105 -23.76 -18.51 -11.32
C THR A 105 -24.40 -17.47 -10.35
N THR A 106 -23.61 -17.05 -9.37
CA THR A 106 -23.77 -16.04 -8.32
C THR A 106 -23.71 -14.57 -8.73
N ALA A 107 -24.79 -13.79 -8.79
CA ALA A 107 -24.64 -12.33 -8.90
C ALA A 107 -23.91 -11.74 -7.67
N THR A 108 -22.69 -11.24 -7.86
CA THR A 108 -21.82 -10.69 -6.81
C THR A 108 -21.62 -9.20 -7.02
N LYS A 109 -21.88 -8.39 -5.98
CA LYS A 109 -21.75 -6.93 -6.07
C LYS A 109 -20.31 -6.49 -5.84
N ILE A 110 -19.78 -5.66 -6.74
CA ILE A 110 -18.53 -4.91 -6.54
C ILE A 110 -18.89 -3.46 -6.25
N ALA A 111 -18.92 -3.11 -4.96
CA ALA A 111 -19.44 -1.83 -4.50
C ALA A 111 -18.61 -0.62 -4.97
N SER A 112 -17.29 -0.76 -5.08
CA SER A 112 -16.36 0.32 -5.46
C SER A 112 -16.61 0.87 -6.87
N GLU A 113 -17.03 0.02 -7.80
CA GLU A 113 -17.31 0.39 -9.20
C GLU A 113 -18.82 0.40 -9.51
N ASN A 114 -19.67 0.08 -8.53
CA ASN A 114 -21.11 -0.10 -8.69
C ASN A 114 -21.47 -1.01 -9.87
N ILE A 115 -20.90 -2.21 -9.88
CA ILE A 115 -21.18 -3.24 -10.89
C ILE A 115 -21.55 -4.58 -10.22
N TRP A 116 -22.19 -5.44 -11.00
CA TRP A 116 -22.49 -6.82 -10.67
C TRP A 116 -21.67 -7.76 -11.54
N LEU A 117 -21.06 -8.77 -10.93
CA LEU A 117 -20.33 -9.84 -11.62
C LEU A 117 -21.11 -11.16 -11.52
N ILE A 118 -21.16 -11.90 -12.61
CA ILE A 118 -21.68 -13.28 -12.65
C ILE A 118 -20.62 -14.17 -13.28
N LYS A 119 -20.20 -15.22 -12.55
CA LYS A 119 -19.21 -16.19 -13.04
C LYS A 119 -19.89 -17.41 -13.64
N ASN A 120 -19.50 -17.81 -14.85
CA ASN A 120 -19.93 -19.03 -15.52
C ASN A 120 -18.69 -19.80 -16.00
N GLY A 121 -18.29 -20.85 -15.27
CA GLY A 121 -17.01 -21.51 -15.53
C GLY A 121 -15.85 -20.56 -15.32
N ASP A 122 -15.04 -20.36 -16.36
CA ASP A 122 -13.90 -19.44 -16.36
C ASP A 122 -14.25 -18.04 -16.90
N GLU A 123 -15.48 -17.85 -17.38
CA GLU A 123 -15.96 -16.56 -17.87
C GLU A 123 -16.62 -15.74 -16.76
N VAL A 124 -16.44 -14.43 -16.80
CA VAL A 124 -17.10 -13.48 -15.91
C VAL A 124 -17.79 -12.42 -16.72
N THR A 125 -19.10 -12.27 -16.53
CA THR A 125 -19.88 -11.18 -17.11
C THR A 125 -20.09 -10.08 -16.09
N GLY A 126 -19.92 -8.82 -16.52
CA GLY A 126 -20.18 -7.64 -15.71
C GLY A 126 -21.38 -6.82 -16.20
N PHE A 127 -22.18 -6.35 -15.26
CA PHE A 127 -23.31 -5.43 -15.52
C PHE A 127 -23.18 -4.19 -14.66
N SER A 128 -23.55 -3.03 -15.20
CA SER A 128 -23.74 -1.82 -14.42
C SER A 128 -24.75 -2.05 -13.32
N GLY A 129 -24.44 -1.60 -12.12
CA GLY A 129 -25.37 -1.56 -11.00
C GLY A 129 -26.44 -0.49 -11.17
N ARG A 130 -26.38 0.37 -12.19
CA ARG A 130 -27.33 1.47 -12.39
C ARG A 130 -28.50 1.03 -13.27
N CYS A 131 -29.71 1.17 -12.75
CA CYS A 131 -30.94 1.00 -13.51
C CYS A 131 -30.98 2.00 -14.68
N THR A 132 -31.36 1.55 -15.88
CA THR A 132 -31.39 2.39 -17.09
C THR A 132 -32.54 3.40 -17.10
N HIS A 133 -33.47 3.34 -16.15
CA HIS A 133 -34.53 4.35 -16.01
C HIS A 133 -33.99 5.69 -15.48
N GLN A 134 -33.47 5.72 -14.25
CA GLN A 134 -33.01 6.96 -13.58
C GLN A 134 -31.68 6.77 -12.82
N GLY A 135 -30.98 5.65 -13.05
CA GLY A 135 -29.66 5.41 -12.48
C GLY A 135 -29.63 4.94 -11.03
N ILE A 136 -30.78 4.69 -10.40
CA ILE A 136 -30.88 4.07 -9.07
C ILE A 136 -30.24 2.68 -9.11
N SER A 137 -29.52 2.32 -8.05
CA SER A 137 -28.82 1.04 -7.98
C SER A 137 -29.79 -0.14 -7.95
N VAL A 138 -29.60 -1.10 -8.85
CA VAL A 138 -30.33 -2.38 -8.84
C VAL A 138 -29.78 -3.33 -7.78
N VAL A 139 -30.64 -4.24 -7.33
CA VAL A 139 -30.30 -5.36 -6.44
C VAL A 139 -30.48 -6.68 -7.18
N ALA A 140 -29.68 -7.69 -6.84
CA ALA A 140 -29.92 -9.04 -7.31
C ALA A 140 -31.23 -9.58 -6.70
N ARG A 141 -32.07 -10.23 -7.51
CA ARG A 141 -33.31 -10.87 -7.06
C ARG A 141 -33.57 -12.13 -7.87
N GLY A 142 -33.53 -13.28 -7.21
CA GLY A 142 -33.53 -14.58 -7.90
C GLY A 142 -32.33 -14.67 -8.85
N ALA A 143 -32.58 -15.06 -10.09
CA ALA A 143 -31.53 -15.10 -11.11
C ALA A 143 -31.24 -13.73 -11.76
N GLY A 144 -32.12 -12.73 -11.61
CA GLY A 144 -32.05 -11.45 -12.31
C GLY A 144 -31.82 -10.25 -11.39
N PHE A 145 -32.25 -9.07 -11.87
CA PHE A 145 -32.08 -7.80 -11.16
C PHE A 145 -33.41 -7.08 -10.96
N TYR A 146 -33.50 -6.33 -9.86
CA TYR A 146 -34.66 -5.53 -9.48
C TYR A 146 -34.23 -4.12 -9.07
N CYS A 147 -34.93 -3.10 -9.56
CA CYS A 147 -34.73 -1.71 -9.17
C CYS A 147 -35.77 -1.31 -8.10
N PRO A 148 -35.36 -1.00 -6.87
CA PRO A 148 -36.28 -0.64 -5.79
C PRO A 148 -36.94 0.74 -5.97
N GLY A 149 -36.46 1.59 -6.86
CA GLY A 149 -37.02 2.93 -7.04
C GLY A 149 -38.43 2.93 -7.63
N HIS A 150 -38.65 2.14 -8.69
CA HIS A 150 -39.93 2.13 -9.43
C HIS A 150 -40.33 0.72 -9.92
N GLY A 151 -39.65 -0.32 -9.46
CA GLY A 151 -40.03 -1.71 -9.73
C GLY A 151 -39.54 -2.31 -11.05
N ALA A 152 -38.70 -1.62 -11.83
CA ALA A 152 -38.12 -2.18 -13.04
C ALA A 152 -37.33 -3.47 -12.73
N THR A 153 -37.49 -4.50 -13.55
CA THR A 153 -36.77 -5.77 -13.46
C THR A 153 -35.93 -6.01 -14.70
N TYR A 154 -34.92 -6.86 -14.57
CA TYR A 154 -34.08 -7.36 -15.65
C TYR A 154 -33.85 -8.86 -15.42
N ASP A 155 -33.69 -9.63 -16.48
CA ASP A 155 -33.36 -11.04 -16.37
C ASP A 155 -31.90 -11.27 -15.92
N LYS A 156 -31.49 -12.55 -15.84
CA LYS A 156 -30.15 -12.97 -15.41
C LYS A 156 -29.00 -12.44 -16.28
N ASN A 157 -29.30 -12.04 -17.51
CA ASN A 157 -28.35 -11.49 -18.45
C ASN A 157 -28.46 -9.96 -18.52
N GLY A 158 -29.18 -9.33 -17.59
CA GLY A 158 -29.44 -7.88 -17.60
C GLY A 158 -30.36 -7.43 -18.73
N GLN A 159 -31.09 -8.35 -19.38
CA GLN A 159 -31.95 -8.08 -20.54
C GLN A 159 -33.43 -8.06 -20.16
N ASN A 160 -34.28 -7.87 -21.18
CA ASN A 160 -35.74 -7.92 -21.09
C ASN A 160 -36.30 -7.02 -19.96
N PRO A 161 -36.00 -5.72 -19.99
CA PRO A 161 -36.41 -4.82 -18.93
C PRO A 161 -37.94 -4.70 -18.86
N THR A 162 -38.48 -4.61 -17.64
CA THR A 162 -39.88 -4.20 -17.45
C THR A 162 -39.98 -2.70 -17.24
N ASN A 163 -41.14 -2.14 -17.58
CA ASN A 163 -41.46 -0.74 -17.32
C ASN A 163 -41.16 -0.38 -15.85
N PRO A 164 -40.59 0.80 -15.58
CA PRO A 164 -40.32 1.90 -16.52
C PRO A 164 -38.97 1.83 -17.27
N ALA A 165 -38.13 0.80 -17.07
CA ALA A 165 -36.89 0.69 -17.81
C ALA A 165 -37.16 0.23 -19.26
N THR A 166 -36.52 0.88 -20.24
CA THR A 166 -36.72 0.60 -21.67
C THR A 166 -35.50 0.02 -22.37
N ARG A 167 -34.36 -0.06 -21.67
CA ARG A 167 -33.10 -0.63 -22.17
C ARG A 167 -32.52 -1.66 -21.20
N PRO A 168 -31.84 -2.71 -21.70
CA PRO A 168 -31.04 -3.62 -20.89
C PRO A 168 -30.02 -2.89 -20.00
N LEU A 169 -29.57 -3.53 -18.92
CA LEU A 169 -28.45 -3.02 -18.13
C LEU A 169 -27.20 -2.88 -19.01
N GLU A 170 -26.47 -1.79 -18.80
CA GLU A 170 -25.21 -1.54 -19.49
C GLU A 170 -24.18 -2.62 -19.09
N ARG A 171 -23.40 -3.12 -20.06
CA ARG A 171 -22.37 -4.11 -19.78
C ARG A 171 -21.10 -3.42 -19.28
N ALA A 172 -20.54 -3.93 -18.19
CA ALA A 172 -19.18 -3.59 -17.79
C ALA A 172 -18.21 -4.48 -18.58
N ARG A 173 -17.14 -3.89 -19.12
CA ARG A 173 -16.10 -4.62 -19.84
C ARG A 173 -15.21 -5.33 -18.83
N ILE A 174 -15.34 -6.65 -18.73
CA ILE A 174 -14.62 -7.48 -17.77
C ILE A 174 -13.61 -8.35 -18.52
N GLU A 175 -12.41 -8.46 -17.96
CA GLU A 175 -11.36 -9.35 -18.44
C GLU A 175 -10.87 -10.23 -17.29
N VAL A 176 -10.54 -11.47 -17.59
CA VAL A 176 -9.98 -12.43 -16.63
C VAL A 176 -8.56 -12.76 -17.05
N ALA A 177 -7.60 -12.57 -16.15
CA ALA A 177 -6.19 -12.85 -16.41
C ALA A 177 -5.49 -13.32 -15.12
N ASN A 178 -4.67 -14.38 -15.19
CA ASN A 178 -4.02 -15.01 -14.03
C ASN A 178 -4.95 -15.38 -12.86
N GLY A 179 -6.22 -15.70 -13.13
CA GLY A 179 -7.17 -15.97 -12.05
C GLY A 179 -7.59 -14.72 -11.28
N ASP A 180 -7.28 -13.52 -11.77
CA ASP A 180 -7.81 -12.24 -11.31
C ASP A 180 -8.86 -11.70 -12.31
N VAL A 181 -9.80 -10.93 -11.78
CA VAL A 181 -10.89 -10.30 -12.55
C VAL A 181 -10.68 -8.78 -12.57
N TYR A 182 -10.73 -8.20 -13.75
CA TYR A 182 -10.47 -6.78 -13.99
C TYR A 182 -11.65 -6.09 -14.66
N LEU A 183 -11.88 -4.83 -14.29
CA LEU A 183 -12.69 -3.89 -15.06
C LEU A 183 -11.80 -3.12 -16.02
N VAL A 184 -12.17 -3.09 -17.30
CA VAL A 184 -11.50 -2.29 -18.33
C VAL A 184 -12.18 -0.93 -18.44
N LYS A 185 -11.40 0.14 -18.30
CA LYS A 185 -11.85 1.54 -18.46
C LYS A 185 -11.43 2.13 -19.81
#